data_AF-A0AAJ2H6T7-F1
#
_entry.id   AF-A0AAJ2H6T7-F1
#
_cell.length_a   1.000
_cell.length_b   1.000
_cell.length_c   1.000
_cell.angle_alpha   90.00
_cell.angle_beta   90.00
_cell.angle_gamma   90.00
#
_symmetry.space_group_name_H-M   'P 1'
#
loop_
_entity.id
_entity.type
_entity.pdbx_description
1 polymer ?
#
loop_
_entity_poly.entity_id
_entity_poly.type
_entity_poly.pdbx_seq_one_letter_code
_entity_poly.pdbx_strand_id
1 'polypeptide(L)'
;MKPRDIMTKAAFENAIKVIIALGGSTNAVIHLIGMARTVDVDLGLDDFVRVGSVTPLLADVRPSGKYMMSELVAIGGIQPLMKRMLDAGMLDGTCLTVTGKTLAENLADVQD
;
A
#
# COMPACT_ATOMS: atom_id res chain seq x y z
N MET A 1 -0.48 -7.96 20.02
CA MET A 1 -0.24 -7.23 18.77
C MET A 1 0.85 -6.20 18.99
N LYS A 2 2.00 -6.43 18.37
CA LYS A 2 3.20 -5.58 18.36
C LYS A 2 3.38 -5.03 16.93
N PRO A 3 4.13 -3.95 16.72
CA PRO A 3 4.41 -3.44 15.37
C PRO A 3 4.97 -4.48 14.41
N ARG A 4 5.87 -5.35 14.89
CA ARG A 4 6.45 -6.46 14.11
C ARG A 4 5.45 -7.54 13.67
N ASP A 5 4.29 -7.62 14.32
CA ASP A 5 3.23 -8.55 13.94
C ASP A 5 2.46 -8.03 12.70
N ILE A 6 2.54 -6.72 12.43
CA ILE A 6 1.85 -6.01 11.34
C ILE A 6 2.84 -5.69 10.20
N MET A 7 4.01 -5.16 10.55
CA MET A 7 5.02 -4.66 9.62
C MET A 7 5.90 -5.81 9.09
N THR A 8 5.28 -6.76 8.39
CA THR A 8 5.94 -7.90 7.75
C THR A 8 6.43 -7.56 6.34
N LYS A 9 7.28 -8.41 5.74
CA LYS A 9 7.70 -8.26 4.32
C LYS A 9 6.48 -8.09 3.39
N ALA A 10 5.45 -8.91 3.55
CA ALA A 10 4.23 -8.82 2.76
C ALA A 10 3.49 -7.48 2.95
N ALA A 11 3.44 -6.95 4.18
CA ALA A 11 2.86 -5.63 4.45
C ALA A 11 3.66 -4.49 3.80
N PHE A 12 4.99 -4.58 3.79
CA PHE A 12 5.84 -3.63 3.06
C PHE A 12 5.65 -3.73 1.55
N GLU A 13 5.53 -4.94 0.98
CA GLU A 13 5.22 -5.09 -0.44
C GLU A 13 3.85 -4.51 -0.80
N ASN A 14 2.83 -4.73 0.04
CA ASN A 14 1.52 -4.07 -0.10
C ASN A 14 1.65 -2.54 -0.08
N ALA A 15 2.45 -1.99 0.83
CA ALA A 15 2.70 -0.55 0.90
C ALA A 15 3.34 -0.02 -0.40
N ILE A 16 4.35 -0.71 -0.93
CA ILE A 16 5.00 -0.34 -2.20
C ILE A 16 3.97 -0.34 -3.34
N LYS A 17 3.12 -1.39 -3.43
CA LYS A 17 2.07 -1.47 -4.45
C LYS A 17 1.11 -0.29 -4.37
N VAL A 18 0.64 0.05 -3.17
CA VAL A 18 -0.28 1.17 -2.97
C VAL A 18 0.39 2.51 -3.30
N ILE A 19 1.65 2.71 -2.91
CA ILE A 19 2.42 3.92 -3.26
C ILE A 19 2.52 4.08 -4.78
N ILE A 20 2.85 3.01 -5.50
CA ILE A 20 3.00 3.06 -6.95
C ILE A 20 1.65 3.27 -7.64
N ALA A 21 0.60 2.58 -7.18
CA ALA A 21 -0.75 2.77 -7.69
C ALA A 21 -1.24 4.22 -7.50
N LEU A 22 -0.80 4.91 -6.45
CA LEU A 22 -1.12 6.31 -6.16
C LEU A 22 -0.18 7.33 -6.82
N GLY A 23 0.91 6.91 -7.47
CA GLY A 23 1.93 7.85 -7.96
C GLY A 23 2.65 8.60 -6.83
N GLY A 24 2.87 7.92 -5.70
CA GLY A 24 3.43 8.51 -4.49
C GLY A 24 4.87 9.01 -4.63
N SER A 25 5.31 9.79 -3.64
CA SER A 25 6.64 10.40 -3.63
C SER A 25 7.77 9.38 -3.69
N THR A 26 8.83 9.70 -4.45
CA THR A 26 10.08 8.92 -4.47
C THR A 26 10.74 8.81 -3.09
N ASN A 27 10.46 9.75 -2.18
CA ASN A 27 10.92 9.69 -0.79
C ASN A 27 10.33 8.48 -0.02
N ALA A 28 9.23 7.90 -0.49
CA ALA A 28 8.68 6.70 0.14
C ALA A 28 9.69 5.54 0.13
N VAL A 29 10.61 5.48 -0.84
CA VAL A 29 11.66 4.46 -0.92
C VAL A 29 12.55 4.50 0.33
N ILE A 30 13.13 5.67 0.64
CA ILE A 30 14.05 5.80 1.78
C ILE A 30 13.32 5.60 3.12
N HIS A 31 12.06 6.03 3.21
CA HIS A 31 11.27 5.89 4.43
C HIS A 31 10.88 4.44 4.69
N LEU A 32 10.42 3.70 3.69
CA LEU A 32 10.05 2.29 3.87
C LEU A 32 11.27 1.41 4.17
N ILE A 33 12.41 1.63 3.51
CA ILE A 33 13.66 0.91 3.83
C ILE A 33 14.10 1.22 5.27
N GLY A 34 14.05 2.50 5.66
CA GLY A 34 14.34 2.92 7.03
C GLY A 34 13.42 2.26 8.06
N MET A 35 12.13 2.21 7.80
CA MET A 35 11.13 1.57 8.67
C MET A 35 11.31 0.05 8.73
N ALA A 36 11.57 -0.63 7.62
CA ALA A 36 11.78 -2.08 7.60
C ALA A 36 12.98 -2.47 8.48
N ARG A 37 14.04 -1.67 8.44
CA ARG A 37 15.22 -1.86 9.30
C ARG A 37 14.94 -1.74 10.79
N THR A 38 13.94 -0.95 11.23
CA THR A 38 13.62 -0.83 12.67
C THR A 38 12.82 -2.02 13.21
N VAL A 39 12.28 -2.85 12.33
CA VAL A 39 11.50 -4.05 12.66
C VAL A 39 12.14 -5.34 12.16
N ASP A 40 13.44 -5.29 11.81
CA ASP A 40 14.22 -6.43 11.32
C ASP A 40 13.62 -7.12 10.08
N VAL A 41 13.01 -6.35 9.18
CA VAL A 41 12.54 -6.83 7.88
C VAL A 41 13.54 -6.45 6.79
N ASP A 42 13.97 -7.44 6.01
CA ASP A 42 14.80 -7.22 4.84
C ASP A 42 13.98 -6.53 3.74
N LEU A 43 14.34 -5.31 3.39
CA LEU A 43 13.72 -4.53 2.32
C LEU A 43 14.77 -3.66 1.64
N GLY A 44 14.96 -3.88 0.34
CA GLY A 44 15.98 -3.20 -0.47
C GLY A 44 15.40 -2.56 -1.72
N LEU A 45 16.25 -1.86 -2.49
CA LEU A 45 15.85 -1.22 -3.75
C LEU A 45 15.32 -2.23 -4.77
N ASP A 46 15.86 -3.44 -4.80
CA ASP A 46 15.43 -4.51 -5.71
C ASP A 46 13.96 -4.90 -5.50
N ASP A 47 13.45 -4.78 -4.26
CA ASP A 47 12.04 -5.01 -3.98
C ASP A 47 11.15 -3.96 -4.64
N PHE A 48 11.58 -2.68 -4.67
CA PHE A 48 10.84 -1.62 -5.35
C PHE A 48 10.81 -1.83 -6.86
N VAL A 49 11.92 -2.27 -7.44
CA VAL A 49 11.99 -2.58 -8.88
C VAL A 49 11.08 -3.77 -9.21
N ARG A 50 11.22 -4.87 -8.45
CA ARG A 50 10.42 -6.08 -8.63
C ARG A 50 8.93 -5.81 -8.49
N VAL A 51 8.51 -5.22 -7.38
CA VAL A 51 7.10 -4.92 -7.10
C VAL A 51 6.57 -3.84 -8.04
N GLY A 52 7.37 -2.83 -8.35
CA GLY A 52 6.96 -1.74 -9.24
C GLY A 52 6.79 -2.15 -10.69
N SER A 53 7.58 -3.10 -11.18
CA SER A 53 7.46 -3.61 -12.56
C SER A 53 6.10 -4.25 -12.88
N VAL A 54 5.39 -4.74 -11.85
CA VAL A 54 4.09 -5.40 -11.97
C VAL A 54 2.92 -4.56 -11.45
N THR A 55 3.19 -3.36 -10.94
CA THR A 55 2.16 -2.50 -10.33
C THR A 55 1.83 -1.34 -11.26
N PRO A 56 0.63 -1.29 -11.86
CA PRO A 56 0.19 -0.14 -12.64
C PRO A 56 -0.04 1.11 -11.77
N LEU A 57 0.17 2.28 -12.37
CA LEU A 57 -0.32 3.55 -11.84
C LEU A 57 -1.83 3.64 -12.06
N LEU A 58 -2.62 3.78 -10.99
CA LEU A 58 -4.08 3.73 -11.03
C LEU A 58 -4.75 5.07 -10.72
N ALA A 59 -4.12 5.92 -9.89
CA ALA A 59 -4.72 7.17 -9.44
C ALA A 59 -4.27 8.36 -10.28
N ASP A 60 -5.25 9.18 -10.70
CA ASP A 60 -5.04 10.45 -11.40
C ASP A 60 -4.88 11.61 -10.40
N VAL A 61 -3.92 11.48 -9.47
CA VAL A 61 -3.65 12.48 -8.43
C VAL A 61 -2.41 13.32 -8.74
N ARG A 62 -2.44 14.59 -8.39
CA ARG A 62 -1.28 15.50 -8.47
C ARG A 62 -0.12 14.97 -7.62
N PRO A 63 1.13 15.06 -8.10
CA PRO A 63 1.61 15.98 -9.15
C PRO A 63 1.52 15.46 -10.60
N SER A 64 1.34 14.16 -10.81
CA SER A 64 1.28 13.55 -12.15
C SER A 64 -0.10 13.63 -12.80
N GLY A 65 -1.15 13.77 -11.99
CA GLY A 65 -2.54 13.74 -12.42
C GLY A 65 -3.31 15.04 -12.22
N LYS A 66 -4.63 14.97 -12.42
CA LYS A 66 -5.53 16.12 -12.38
C LYS A 66 -6.03 16.46 -10.97
N TYR A 67 -6.32 15.45 -10.17
CA TYR A 67 -7.08 15.56 -8.91
C TYR A 67 -6.19 15.71 -7.68
N MET A 68 -6.71 16.29 -6.61
CA MET A 68 -6.04 16.43 -5.32
C MET A 68 -6.32 15.23 -4.41
N MET A 69 -5.44 14.99 -3.43
CA MET A 69 -5.67 13.96 -2.41
C MET A 69 -6.98 14.19 -1.64
N SER A 70 -7.40 15.45 -1.44
CA SER A 70 -8.70 15.78 -0.83
C SER A 70 -9.88 15.29 -1.66
N GLU A 71 -9.76 15.27 -3.00
CA GLU A 71 -10.79 14.76 -3.90
C GLU A 71 -10.85 13.23 -3.84
N LEU A 72 -9.69 12.57 -3.72
CA LEU A 72 -9.64 11.12 -3.45
C LEU A 72 -10.33 10.77 -2.12
N VAL A 73 -10.06 11.55 -1.07
CA VAL A 73 -10.73 11.36 0.24
C VAL A 73 -12.23 11.57 0.16
N ALA A 74 -12.69 12.55 -0.64
CA ALA A 74 -14.12 12.83 -0.81
C ALA A 74 -14.90 11.67 -1.47
N ILE A 75 -14.25 10.81 -2.25
CA ILE A 75 -14.87 9.66 -2.91
C ILE A 75 -14.68 8.33 -2.14
N GLY A 76 -14.29 8.38 -0.87
CA GLY A 76 -14.07 7.19 -0.03
C GLY A 76 -12.60 6.89 0.27
N GLY A 77 -11.67 7.72 -0.21
CA GLY A 77 -10.26 7.66 0.13
C GLY A 77 -9.53 6.49 -0.51
N ILE A 78 -8.57 5.94 0.22
CA ILE A 78 -7.70 4.87 -0.28
C ILE A 78 -8.34 3.48 -0.20
N GLN A 79 -9.40 3.31 0.59
CA GLN A 79 -9.99 1.99 0.83
C GLN A 79 -10.63 1.38 -0.43
N PRO A 80 -11.41 2.11 -1.25
CA PRO A 80 -11.94 1.57 -2.51
C PRO A 80 -10.81 1.16 -3.47
N LEU A 81 -9.75 1.97 -3.59
CA LEU A 81 -8.57 1.60 -4.39
C LEU A 81 -7.93 0.31 -3.88
N MET A 82 -7.68 0.21 -2.58
CA MET A 82 -7.10 -0.98 -1.98
C MET A 82 -8.01 -2.21 -2.16
N LYS A 83 -9.34 -2.05 -2.12
CA LYS A 83 -10.30 -3.12 -2.39
C LYS A 83 -10.17 -3.63 -3.82
N ARG A 84 -10.15 -2.75 -4.82
CA ARG A 84 -9.94 -3.13 -6.23
C ARG A 84 -8.60 -3.84 -6.45
N MET A 85 -7.54 -3.34 -5.82
CA MET A 85 -6.22 -3.97 -5.90
C MET A 85 -6.21 -5.36 -5.23
N LEU A 86 -6.90 -5.52 -4.10
CA LEU A 86 -7.05 -6.82 -3.43
C LEU A 86 -7.85 -7.81 -4.30
N ASP A 87 -8.96 -7.38 -4.89
CA ASP A 87 -9.80 -8.21 -5.77
C ASP A 87 -9.06 -8.63 -7.05
N ALA A 88 -8.16 -7.78 -7.55
CA ALA A 88 -7.26 -8.08 -8.67
C ALA A 88 -6.07 -9.00 -8.26
N GLY A 89 -6.00 -9.46 -7.01
CA GLY A 89 -4.91 -10.30 -6.50
C GLY A 89 -3.58 -9.55 -6.36
N MET A 90 -3.59 -8.22 -6.36
CA MET A 90 -2.37 -7.42 -6.23
C MET A 90 -1.94 -7.30 -4.77
N LEU A 91 -2.86 -7.24 -3.81
CA LEU A 91 -2.52 -7.11 -2.39
C LEU A 91 -2.59 -8.46 -1.67
N ASP A 92 -1.68 -8.68 -0.72
CA ASP A 92 -1.78 -9.79 0.22
C ASP A 92 -2.81 -9.43 1.31
N GLY A 93 -3.99 -10.04 1.20
CA GLY A 93 -5.10 -9.83 2.13
C GLY A 93 -4.90 -10.45 3.51
N THR A 94 -3.92 -11.34 3.69
CA THR A 94 -3.69 -12.06 4.96
C THR A 94 -2.94 -11.24 6.00
N CYS A 95 -2.38 -10.09 5.58
CA CYS A 95 -1.63 -9.18 6.46
C CYS A 95 -2.48 -8.68 7.63
N LEU A 96 -2.00 -8.90 8.86
CA LEU A 96 -2.61 -8.36 10.08
C LEU A 96 -2.52 -6.83 10.09
N THR A 97 -3.54 -6.16 10.64
CA THR A 97 -3.58 -4.71 10.76
C THR A 97 -3.80 -4.28 12.22
N VAL A 98 -3.71 -2.97 12.47
CA VAL A 98 -3.96 -2.37 13.79
C VAL A 98 -5.39 -2.56 14.31
N THR A 99 -6.35 -2.97 13.46
CA THR A 99 -7.73 -3.27 13.90
C THR A 99 -7.82 -4.64 14.59
N GLY A 100 -6.73 -5.42 14.60
CA GLY A 100 -6.74 -6.82 15.02
C GLY A 100 -7.29 -7.78 13.97
N LYS A 101 -7.73 -7.26 12.81
CA LYS A 101 -8.18 -8.02 11.65
C LYS A 101 -7.16 -7.98 10.52
N THR A 102 -7.28 -8.92 9.61
CA THR A 102 -6.53 -8.95 8.34
C THR A 102 -6.96 -7.83 7.42
N LEU A 103 -6.12 -7.51 6.42
CA LEU A 103 -6.43 -6.54 5.40
C LEU A 103 -7.70 -6.91 4.63
N ALA A 104 -7.88 -8.18 4.28
CA ALA A 104 -9.06 -8.67 3.59
C ALA A 104 -10.34 -8.47 4.42
N GLU A 105 -10.31 -8.78 5.71
CA GLU A 105 -11.45 -8.57 6.60
C GLU A 105 -11.82 -7.09 6.75
N ASN A 106 -10.84 -6.19 6.79
CA ASN A 106 -11.11 -4.75 6.85
C ASN A 106 -11.73 -4.20 5.56
N LEU A 107 -11.40 -4.79 4.42
CA LEU A 107 -11.86 -4.34 3.11
C LEU A 107 -13.14 -5.05 2.65
N ALA A 108 -13.63 -6.06 3.39
CA ALA A 108 -14.79 -6.86 2.99
C ALA A 108 -16.06 -6.03 2.75
N ASP A 109 -16.30 -5.03 3.61
CA ASP A 109 -17.52 -4.20 3.57
C ASP A 109 -17.32 -2.86 2.83
N VAL A 110 -16.13 -2.63 2.25
CA VAL A 110 -15.84 -1.39 1.52
C VAL A 110 -16.53 -1.43 0.17
N GLN A 111 -17.37 -0.43 -0.09
CA GLN A 111 -18.03 -0.25 -1.38
C GLN A 111 -17.09 0.40 -2.40
N ASP A 112 -17.31 0.05 -3.66
CA ASP A 112 -16.46 0.36 -4.80
C ASP A 112 -16.78 1.71 -5.46
#